data_AF-A0A6C1RH88-F1
#
_entry.id   AF-A0A6C1RH88-F1
#
_cell.length_a   1.000
_cell.length_b   1.000
_cell.length_c   1.000
_cell.angle_alpha   90.00
_cell.angle_beta   90.00
_cell.angle_gamma   90.00
#
_symmetry.space_group_name_H-M   'P 1'
#
loop_
_entity.id
_entity.type
_entity.pdbx_description
1 polymer ?
#
loop_
_entity_poly.entity_id
_entity_poly.type
_entity_poly.pdbx_seq_one_letter_code
_entity_poly.pdbx_strand_id
1 'polypeptide(L)' 'MAHRDSAANREVTLAIDGVPLQLNGFVKDVFQEVVVGLVRSLGDEDPQGRIELLVSAADSGNS' A
#
# COMPACT_ATOMS: atom_id res chain seq x y z
N MET A 1 -8.11 -28.73 5.68
CA MET A 1 -8.10 -27.57 6.59
C MET A 1 -7.86 -26.35 5.70
N ALA A 2 -8.92 -25.61 5.35
CA ALA A 2 -8.77 -24.43 4.51
C ALA A 2 -8.22 -23.30 5.38
N HIS A 3 -6.96 -22.93 5.17
CA HIS A 3 -6.48 -21.61 5.59
C HIS A 3 -7.21 -20.59 4.72
N ARG A 4 -8.44 -20.25 5.13
CA ARG A 4 -9.00 -18.95 4.78
C ARG A 4 -8.08 -17.96 5.47
N ASP A 5 -7.13 -17.42 4.73
CA ASP A 5 -6.60 -16.11 5.03
C ASP A 5 -7.82 -15.19 5.06
N SER A 6 -8.39 -15.00 6.25
CA SER A 6 -9.22 -13.84 6.51
C SER A 6 -8.30 -12.68 6.18
N ALA A 7 -8.50 -12.06 5.02
CA ALA A 7 -7.76 -10.85 4.64
C ALA A 7 -7.81 -9.94 5.86
N ALA A 8 -6.67 -9.82 6.56
CA ALA A 8 -6.59 -9.00 7.75
C ALA A 8 -7.07 -7.63 7.31
N ASN A 9 -8.11 -7.11 7.97
CA ASN A 9 -8.71 -5.83 7.62
C ASN A 9 -7.63 -4.76 7.80
N ARG A 10 -6.93 -4.42 6.72
CA ARG A 10 -5.77 -3.53 6.74
C ARG A 10 -6.26 -2.11 6.64
N GLU A 11 -5.77 -1.25 7.51
CA GLU A 11 -6.03 0.17 7.42
C GLU A 11 -5.23 0.76 6.25
N VAL A 12 -5.93 1.32 5.28
CA VAL A 12 -5.33 2.02 4.13
C VAL A 12 -5.46 3.52 4.35
N THR A 13 -4.31 4.18 4.50
CA THR A 13 -4.21 5.64 4.60
C THR A 13 -3.37 6.16 3.43
N LEU A 14 -3.88 7.17 2.73
CA LEU A 14 -3.13 7.94 1.74
C LEU A 14 -2.97 9.36 2.28
N ALA A 15 -1.77 9.93 2.18
CA ALA A 15 -1.51 11.32 2.54
C ALA A 15 -0.76 12.03 1.41
N ILE A 16 -1.12 13.29 1.15
CA ILE A 16 -0.40 14.19 0.25
C ILE A 16 0.15 15.33 1.11
N ASP A 17 1.46 15.56 1.07
CA ASP A 17 2.15 16.58 1.90
C ASP A 17 1.82 16.45 3.40
N GLY A 18 1.72 15.22 3.88
CA GLY A 18 1.36 14.92 5.27
C GLY A 18 -0.12 15.11 5.62
N VAL A 19 -0.96 15.52 4.66
CA VAL A 19 -2.41 15.68 4.84
C VAL A 19 -3.12 14.39 4.43
N PRO A 20 -3.79 13.68 5.37
CA PRO A 20 -4.54 12.46 5.05
C PRO A 20 -5.72 12.76 4.12
N LEU A 21 -5.88 11.93 3.09
CA LEU A 21 -7.02 11.95 2.20
C LEU A 21 -8.08 10.94 2.65
N GLN A 22 -9.33 11.35 2.60
CA GLN A 22 -10.45 10.47 2.90
C GLN A 22 -10.75 9.58 1.70
N LEU A 23 -10.42 8.30 1.81
CA LEU A 23 -10.66 7.31 0.75
C LEU A 23 -12.05 6.67 0.93
N ASN A 24 -12.77 6.51 -0.18
CA ASN A 24 -13.98 5.68 -0.20
C ASN A 24 -13.61 4.18 -0.26
N GLY A 25 -14.60 3.30 -0.06
CA GLY A 25 -14.38 1.84 -0.03
C GLY A 25 -13.70 1.30 -1.30
N PHE A 26 -14.22 1.67 -2.48
CA PHE A 26 -13.65 1.24 -3.75
C PHE A 26 -12.17 1.62 -3.90
N VAL A 27 -11.80 2.87 -3.57
CA VAL A 27 -10.41 3.31 -3.68
C VAL A 27 -9.50 2.59 -2.69
N LYS A 28 -9.98 2.31 -1.47
CA LYS A 28 -9.24 1.51 -0.48
C LYS A 28 -8.95 0.10 -1.00
N ASP A 29 -9.96 -0.56 -1.55
CA ASP A 29 -9.85 -1.92 -2.08
C ASP A 29 -8.84 -1.98 -3.24
N VAL A 30 -8.95 -1.05 -4.19
CA VAL A 30 -8.02 -0.95 -5.33
C VAL A 30 -6.59 -0.74 -4.86
N PHE A 31 -6.34 0.22 -3.96
CA PHE A 31 -5.00 0.48 -3.45
C PHE A 31 -4.42 -0.72 -2.70
N GLN A 32 -5.22 -1.38 -1.87
CA GLN A 32 -4.79 -2.55 -1.12
C GLN A 32 -4.33 -3.67 -2.08
N GLU A 33 -5.17 -4.04 -3.06
CA GLU A 33 -4.86 -5.12 -3.99
C GLU A 33 -3.62 -4.82 -4.84
N VAL A 34 -3.50 -3.58 -5.35
CA VAL A 34 -2.35 -3.17 -6.16
C VAL A 34 -1.06 -3.20 -5.32
N VAL A 35 -1.05 -2.57 -4.14
CA VAL A 35 0.16 -2.49 -3.30
C VAL A 35 0.57 -3.88 -2.81
N VAL A 36 -0.38 -4.71 -2.36
CA VAL A 36 -0.08 -6.09 -1.96
C VAL A 36 0.42 -6.92 -3.14
N GLY A 37 -0.17 -6.75 -4.32
CA GLY A 37 0.28 -7.42 -5.54
C GLY A 37 1.72 -7.06 -5.92
N LEU A 38 2.06 -5.77 -5.85
CA LEU A 38 3.43 -5.28 -6.09
C LEU A 38 4.42 -5.89 -5.11
N VAL A 39 4.15 -5.84 -3.80
CA VAL A 39 5.03 -6.41 -2.77
C VAL A 39 5.23 -7.91 -2.97
N ARG A 40 4.14 -8.67 -3.21
CA ARG A 40 4.22 -10.11 -3.50
C ARG A 40 5.07 -10.42 -4.73
N SER A 41 4.97 -9.59 -5.77
CA SER A 41 5.76 -9.78 -7.00
C SER A 41 7.26 -9.58 -6.80
N LEU A 42 7.67 -8.86 -5.75
CA LEU A 42 9.08 -8.70 -5.37
C LEU A 42 9.63 -9.92 -4.62
N GLY A 43 8.79 -10.94 -4.36
CA GLY A 43 9.16 -12.13 -3.61
C GLY A 43 9.20 -11.91 -2.10
N ASP A 44 8.67 -10.78 -1.62
CA ASP A 44 8.60 -10.46 -0.21
C ASP A 44 7.26 -10.94 0.36
N GLU A 45 7.31 -11.92 1.26
CA GLU A 45 6.16 -12.38 2.01
C GLU A 45 6.08 -11.58 3.31
N ASP A 46 5.76 -10.28 3.22
CA ASP A 46 5.77 -9.37 4.38
C ASP A 46 5.04 -9.99 5.60
N PRO A 47 5.78 -10.47 6.62
CA PRO A 47 5.22 -11.14 7.78
C PRO A 47 4.89 -10.17 8.92
N GLN A 48 5.13 -8.85 8.77
CA GLN A 48 5.25 -7.92 9.92
C GLN A 48 4.25 -6.76 9.95
N GLY A 49 3.33 -6.66 8.98
CA GLY A 49 2.03 -6.03 9.22
C GLY A 49 1.89 -4.54 8.84
N ARG A 50 2.84 -3.95 8.11
CA ARG A 50 2.71 -2.59 7.54
C ARG A 50 3.52 -2.43 6.26
N ILE A 51 2.84 -2.01 5.19
CA ILE A 51 3.44 -1.65 3.90
C ILE A 51 3.35 -0.13 3.74
N GLU A 52 4.45 0.53 3.37
CA GLU A 52 4.49 1.96 3.06
C GLU A 52 5.03 2.20 1.64
N LEU A 53 4.32 3.04 0.88
CA LEU A 53 4.77 3.51 -0.44
C LEU A 53 5.12 5.00 -0.34
N LEU A 54 6.40 5.31 -0.48
CA LEU A 54 6.89 6.69 -0.55
C LEU A 54 7.07 7.10 -2.01
N VAL A 55 6.37 8.16 -2.44
CA VAL A 55 6.55 8.78 -3.75
C VAL A 55 7.18 10.15 -3.54
N SER A 56 8.31 10.41 -4.18
CA SER A 56 9.01 11.69 -4.13
C SER A 56 9.27 12.16 -5.56
N ALA A 57 9.26 13.47 -5.78
CA ALA A 57 9.69 14.01 -7.06
C ALA A 57 11.14 13.57 -7.30
N ALA A 58 11.42 13.03 -8.50
CA ALA A 58 12.80 12.78 -8.89
C ALA A 58 13.51 14.12 -8.94
N ASP A 59 14.59 14.27 -8.17
CA ASP A 59 15.43 15.45 -8.19
C ASP A 59 16.02 15.54 -9.60
N SER A 60 15.44 16.38 -10.47
CA SER A 60 16.00 16.66 -11.79
C SER A 60 17.17 17.60 -11.60
N GLY A 61 18.27 17.06 -11.06
CA GLY A 61 19.53 17.76 -10.88
C GLY A 61 20.09 18.19 -12.23
N ASN A 62 19.76 19.41 -12.65
CA ASN A 62 20.50 20.12 -13.67
C ASN A 62 21.48 21.05 -12.94
N SER A 63 22.63 20.50 -12.56
CA SER A 63 23.84 21.24 -12.18
C SER A 63 24.79 21.31 -13.37
#